data_AF-A8NIZ5-F1
#
_entry.id   AF-A8NIZ5-F1
#
_cell.length_a   1.000
_cell.length_b   1.000
_cell.length_c   1.000
_cell.angle_alpha   90.00
_cell.angle_beta   90.00
_cell.angle_gamma   90.00
#
_symmetry.space_group_name_H-M   'P 1'
#
loop_
_entity.id
_entity.type
_entity.pdbx_description
1 polymer ?
#
loop_
_entity_poly.entity_id
_entity_poly.type
_entity_poly.pdbx_seq_one_letter_code
_entity_poly.pdbx_strand_id
1 'polypeptide(L)'
;MTATLSSPSLLQRKASFLNGGAEYLGIHRGAIDTTTITTKPPPIVMEGVRKVLLELGLQVQEESRYNYRCIRASRKAESDDSGSVVYGPPTEDPGDEVRLSVELTRLEGLNDTYSLDIRRLRGNLRSYKFLYETIRDKTALSR
;
A
#
# COMPACT_ATOMS: atom_id res chain seq x y z
N MET A 1 36.26 47.05 -16.82
CA MET A 1 34.92 47.11 -17.46
C MET A 1 34.61 45.70 -17.97
N THR A 2 33.56 44.96 -17.68
CA THR A 2 32.37 45.01 -16.81
C THR A 2 31.88 43.55 -16.83
N ALA A 3 31.55 42.94 -15.69
CA ALA A 3 30.76 41.70 -15.68
C ALA A 3 29.69 41.83 -14.58
N THR A 4 28.44 41.97 -15.02
CA THR A 4 27.23 42.09 -14.23
C THR A 4 26.79 40.71 -13.73
N LEU A 5 26.75 40.54 -12.41
CA LEU A 5 26.15 39.37 -11.76
C LEU A 5 24.63 39.57 -11.73
N SER A 6 23.93 38.79 -12.55
CA SER A 6 22.47 38.70 -12.58
C SER A 6 21.97 37.89 -11.39
N SER A 7 21.21 38.55 -10.52
CA SER A 7 20.57 37.98 -9.34
C SER A 7 19.53 36.91 -9.72
N PRO A 8 19.53 35.71 -9.11
CA PRO A 8 18.40 34.80 -9.23
C PRO A 8 17.22 35.30 -8.36
N SER A 9 16.05 35.29 -9.01
CA SER A 9 14.74 35.74 -8.53
C SER A 9 14.21 34.99 -7.29
N LEU A 10 13.21 35.62 -6.67
CA LEU A 10 12.41 35.26 -5.48
C LEU A 10 11.61 33.92 -5.55
N LEU A 11 12.16 32.87 -6.15
CA LEU A 11 11.62 31.50 -6.12
C LEU A 11 12.43 30.56 -5.20
N GLN A 12 13.44 31.07 -4.49
CA GLN A 12 14.34 30.26 -3.66
C GLN A 12 13.95 30.21 -2.17
N ARG A 13 12.67 30.05 -1.81
CA ARG A 13 12.31 29.72 -0.42
C ARG A 13 11.15 28.75 -0.27
N LYS A 14 11.55 27.52 0.10
CA LYS A 14 10.87 26.53 0.96
C LYS A 14 9.67 25.81 0.31
N ALA A 15 9.65 24.49 0.14
CA ALA A 15 10.39 23.44 0.83
C ALA A 15 10.58 22.24 -0.12
N SER A 16 11.79 21.68 -0.10
CA SER A 16 12.04 20.25 -0.34
C SER A 16 11.22 19.58 -1.46
N PHE A 17 11.44 20.01 -2.70
CA PHE A 17 11.07 19.25 -3.91
C PHE A 17 12.19 18.28 -4.36
N LEU A 18 13.11 17.95 -3.44
CA LEU A 18 14.06 16.85 -3.59
C LEU A 18 13.53 15.65 -2.80
N ASN A 19 12.73 14.81 -3.46
CA ASN A 19 12.76 13.37 -3.19
C ASN A 19 12.20 12.62 -4.40
N GLY A 20 12.97 12.67 -5.48
CA GLY A 20 12.89 11.69 -6.55
C GLY A 20 13.85 10.55 -6.24
N GLY A 21 13.34 9.33 -6.31
CA GLY A 21 14.15 8.11 -6.49
C GLY A 21 14.82 7.60 -5.21
N ALA A 22 14.15 6.62 -4.60
CA ALA A 22 14.64 5.71 -3.56
C ALA A 22 14.34 6.08 -2.08
N GLU A 23 13.72 5.12 -1.36
CA GLU A 23 13.92 4.83 0.07
C GLU A 23 13.23 5.63 1.20
N TYR A 24 12.12 6.36 1.00
CA TYR A 24 11.38 6.96 2.14
C TYR A 24 9.93 6.49 2.19
N LEU A 25 9.53 5.92 3.34
CA LEU A 25 8.14 5.57 3.65
C LEU A 25 7.27 6.82 3.56
N GLY A 26 6.10 6.71 2.94
CA GLY A 26 5.10 7.79 2.93
C GLY A 26 4.68 8.17 4.36
N ILE A 27 4.20 9.40 4.57
CA ILE A 27 3.62 9.81 5.85
C ILE A 27 2.12 9.52 5.82
N HIS A 28 1.62 8.77 6.81
CA HIS A 28 0.18 8.51 6.93
C HIS A 28 -0.57 9.82 7.16
N ARG A 29 -1.70 10.02 6.47
CA ARG A 29 -2.55 11.20 6.63
C ARG A 29 -3.99 10.78 6.83
N GLY A 30 -4.63 11.36 7.84
CA GLY A 30 -6.04 11.12 8.16
C GLY A 30 -6.25 10.07 9.25
N ALA A 31 -7.48 9.56 9.34
CA ALA A 31 -7.82 8.52 10.29
C ALA A 31 -6.96 7.27 10.03
N ILE A 32 -6.48 6.65 11.10
CA ILE A 32 -5.71 5.42 11.04
C ILE A 32 -6.53 4.29 11.66
N ASP A 33 -6.51 3.12 11.01
CA ASP A 33 -6.94 1.90 11.68
C ASP A 33 -5.84 1.49 12.67
N THR A 34 -6.14 1.57 13.96
CA THR A 34 -5.19 1.22 15.02
C THR A 34 -4.70 -0.23 14.93
N THR A 35 -5.46 -1.10 14.27
CA THR A 35 -5.13 -2.52 14.12
C THR A 35 -4.09 -2.81 13.03
N THR A 36 -3.78 -1.84 12.16
CA THR A 36 -2.74 -1.96 11.12
C THR A 36 -1.42 -1.32 11.53
N ILE A 37 -1.32 -0.82 12.76
CA ILE A 37 -0.10 -0.22 13.32
C ILE A 37 0.90 -1.32 13.70
N THR A 38 2.17 -1.10 13.36
CA THR A 38 3.26 -2.00 13.72
C THR A 38 4.53 -1.25 14.07
N THR A 39 5.35 -1.85 14.94
CA THR A 39 6.69 -1.39 15.30
C THR A 39 7.80 -2.25 14.69
N LYS A 40 7.43 -3.25 13.89
CA LYS A 40 8.38 -4.15 13.23
C LYS A 40 9.14 -3.40 12.12
N PRO A 41 10.38 -3.80 11.81
CA PRO A 41 11.14 -3.19 10.73
C PRO A 41 10.41 -3.30 9.38
N PRO A 42 10.39 -2.22 8.58
CA PRO A 42 9.71 -2.19 7.28
C PRO A 42 9.98 -3.37 6.34
N PRO A 43 11.23 -3.87 6.20
CA PRO A 43 11.52 -4.99 5.30
C PRO A 43 10.82 -6.28 5.74
N ILE A 44 10.78 -6.56 7.04
CA ILE A 44 10.17 -7.76 7.61
C ILE A 44 8.65 -7.72 7.42
N VAL A 45 8.05 -6.53 7.61
CA VAL A 45 6.62 -6.33 7.40
C VAL A 45 6.24 -6.56 5.94
N MET A 46 6.98 -5.95 5.00
CA MET A 46 6.68 -6.09 3.57
C MET A 46 6.84 -7.51 3.06
N GLU A 47 7.85 -8.25 3.54
CA GLU A 47 8.02 -9.66 3.21
C GLU A 47 6.81 -10.50 3.67
N GLY A 48 6.36 -10.30 4.91
CA GLY A 48 5.19 -10.97 5.45
C GLY A 48 3.91 -10.61 4.69
N VAL A 49 3.71 -9.33 4.39
CA VAL A 49 2.57 -8.83 3.60
C VAL A 49 2.57 -9.45 2.21
N ARG A 50 3.72 -9.45 1.52
CA ARG A 50 3.87 -10.06 0.19
C ARG A 50 3.48 -11.54 0.22
N LYS A 51 3.95 -12.29 1.21
CA LYS A 51 3.60 -13.71 1.37
C LYS A 51 2.09 -13.90 1.52
N VAL A 52 1.44 -13.11 2.40
CA VAL A 52 -0.02 -13.18 2.59
C VAL A 52 -0.77 -12.85 1.31
N LEU A 53 -0.36 -11.82 0.56
CA LEU A 53 -1.01 -11.45 -0.70
C LEU A 53 -0.94 -12.56 -1.74
N LEU A 54 0.21 -13.22 -1.86
CA LEU A 54 0.40 -14.37 -2.76
C LEU A 54 -0.41 -15.59 -2.31
N GLU A 55 -0.44 -15.89 -1.00
CA GLU A 55 -1.27 -16.97 -0.44
C GLU A 55 -2.78 -16.75 -0.64
N LEU A 56 -3.21 -15.50 -0.77
CA LEU A 56 -4.60 -15.15 -1.10
C LEU A 56 -4.91 -15.24 -2.60
N GLY A 57 -3.90 -15.52 -3.43
CA GLY A 57 -4.03 -15.57 -4.89
C GLY A 57 -4.21 -14.18 -5.52
N LEU A 58 -3.70 -13.12 -4.90
CA LEU A 58 -3.64 -11.80 -5.55
C LEU A 58 -2.39 -11.72 -6.43
N GLN A 59 -2.56 -11.19 -7.64
CA GLN A 59 -1.43 -10.83 -8.48
C GLN A 59 -0.76 -9.59 -7.90
N VAL A 60 0.50 -9.71 -7.50
CA VAL A 60 1.27 -8.64 -6.86
C VAL A 60 2.26 -8.04 -7.86
N GLN A 61 2.18 -6.72 -8.04
CA GLN A 61 3.13 -5.90 -8.78
C GLN A 61 3.81 -4.93 -7.82
N GLU A 62 5.14 -4.95 -7.80
CA GLU A 62 5.93 -4.02 -7.00
C GLU A 62 6.04 -2.66 -7.71
N GLU A 63 5.42 -1.63 -7.13
CA GLU A 63 5.53 -0.25 -7.63
C GLU A 63 6.71 0.47 -7.00
N SER A 64 6.95 0.20 -5.71
CA SER A 64 8.09 0.69 -4.95
C SER A 64 8.45 -0.30 -3.85
N ARG A 65 9.58 -0.07 -3.18
CA ARG A 65 10.08 -0.95 -2.11
C ARG A 65 9.06 -1.21 -0.99
N TYR A 66 8.20 -0.24 -0.72
CA TYR A 66 7.18 -0.31 0.34
C TYR A 66 5.76 -0.10 -0.19
N ASN A 67 5.53 -0.26 -1.50
CA ASN A 67 4.21 -0.16 -2.12
C ASN A 67 4.00 -1.29 -3.15
N TYR A 68 2.94 -2.06 -2.92
CA TYR A 68 2.47 -3.08 -3.82
C TYR A 68 1.14 -2.69 -4.46
N ARG A 69 1.05 -2.82 -5.78
CA ARG A 69 -0.23 -2.89 -6.47
C ARG A 69 -0.65 -4.34 -6.56
N CYS A 70 -1.85 -4.64 -6.08
CA CYS A 70 -2.40 -5.99 -6.12
C CYS A 70 -3.70 -6.02 -6.93
N ILE A 71 -3.86 -7.09 -7.69
CA ILE A 71 -5.06 -7.34 -8.50
C ILE A 71 -5.60 -8.70 -8.11
N ARG A 72 -6.85 -8.72 -7.66
CA ARG A 72 -7.64 -9.94 -7.57
C ARG A 72 -8.52 -10.02 -8.81
N ALA A 73 -8.42 -11.12 -9.55
CA ALA A 73 -9.31 -11.41 -10.67
C ALA A 73 -10.77 -11.53 -10.21
N SER A 74 -11.71 -11.45 -11.15
CA SER A 74 -13.11 -11.76 -10.86
C SER A 74 -13.33 -13.28 -10.84
N ARG A 75 -14.33 -13.77 -10.10
CA ARG A 75 -14.70 -15.19 -10.07
C ARG A 75 -15.03 -15.76 -11.46
N LYS A 76 -15.49 -14.90 -12.37
CA LYS A 76 -15.81 -15.27 -13.77
C LYS A 76 -14.61 -15.19 -14.70
N ALA A 77 -13.51 -14.59 -14.27
CA ALA A 77 -12.30 -14.53 -15.05
C ALA A 77 -11.55 -15.85 -14.82
N GLU A 78 -11.66 -16.76 -15.80
CA GLU A 78 -10.78 -17.91 -15.91
C GLU A 78 -9.34 -17.38 -15.98
N SER A 79 -8.64 -17.44 -14.85
CA SER A 79 -7.24 -17.05 -14.76
C SER A 79 -6.44 -18.35 -14.74
N ASP A 80 -5.66 -18.58 -15.78
CA ASP A 80 -4.78 -19.76 -15.95
C ASP A 80 -3.59 -19.81 -14.97
N ASP A 81 -3.65 -19.03 -13.88
CA ASP A 81 -2.62 -19.02 -12.85
C ASP A 81 -3.08 -19.92 -11.71
N SER A 82 -2.26 -20.93 -11.41
CA SER A 82 -2.59 -22.11 -10.59
C SER A 82 -2.76 -21.83 -9.08
N GLY A 83 -3.09 -20.59 -8.70
CA GLY A 83 -3.36 -20.17 -7.33
C GLY A 83 -4.86 -20.16 -7.03
N SER A 84 -5.26 -20.80 -5.94
CA SER A 84 -6.64 -20.72 -5.44
C SER A 84 -6.93 -19.29 -4.95
N VAL A 85 -7.48 -18.44 -5.82
CA VAL A 85 -7.87 -17.06 -5.47
C VAL A 85 -8.93 -17.09 -4.37
N VAL A 86 -8.71 -16.32 -3.31
CA VAL A 86 -9.64 -16.25 -2.18
C VAL A 86 -10.82 -15.33 -2.49
N TYR A 87 -12.01 -15.89 -2.29
CA TYR A 87 -13.28 -15.17 -2.40
C TYR A 87 -14.13 -15.43 -1.15
N GLY A 88 -14.87 -14.41 -0.74
CA GLY A 88 -15.83 -14.52 0.36
C GLY A 88 -17.15 -15.16 -0.09
N PRO A 89 -18.10 -15.31 0.85
CA PRO A 89 -19.46 -15.73 0.52
C PRO A 89 -20.13 -14.69 -0.40
N PRO A 90 -20.94 -15.10 -1.40
CA PRO A 90 -21.52 -14.19 -2.40
C PRO A 90 -22.34 -13.00 -1.84
N THR A 91 -22.85 -13.13 -0.62
CA THR A 91 -23.55 -12.06 0.11
C THR A 91 -22.63 -10.91 0.48
N GLU A 92 -21.39 -11.22 0.86
CA GLU A 92 -20.37 -10.28 1.35
C GLU A 92 -19.33 -9.93 0.28
N ASP A 93 -19.04 -10.86 -0.64
CA ASP A 93 -18.11 -10.70 -1.74
C ASP A 93 -18.72 -11.28 -3.03
N PRO A 94 -19.29 -10.44 -3.92
CA PRO A 94 -19.82 -10.91 -5.19
C PRO A 94 -18.75 -11.51 -6.12
N GLY A 95 -17.45 -11.35 -5.79
CA GLY A 95 -16.35 -11.92 -6.55
C GLY A 95 -15.96 -11.08 -7.77
N ASP A 96 -16.19 -9.78 -7.75
CA ASP A 96 -15.72 -8.89 -8.81
C ASP A 96 -14.21 -8.69 -8.73
N GLU A 97 -13.63 -8.19 -9.83
CA GLU A 97 -12.24 -7.75 -9.88
C GLU A 97 -12.02 -6.60 -8.87
N VAL A 98 -10.97 -6.71 -8.07
CA VAL A 98 -10.54 -5.67 -7.13
C VAL A 98 -9.10 -5.32 -7.41
N ARG A 99 -8.80 -4.02 -7.43
CA ARG A 99 -7.43 -3.51 -7.46
C ARG A 99 -7.18 -2.71 -6.20
N LEU A 100 -6.10 -3.01 -5.52
CA LEU A 100 -5.72 -2.41 -4.27
C LEU A 100 -4.25 -2.01 -4.28
N SER A 101 -3.93 -0.95 -3.56
CA SER A 101 -2.55 -0.56 -3.25
C SER A 101 -2.32 -0.83 -1.78
N VAL A 102 -1.23 -1.52 -1.46
CA VAL A 102 -0.80 -1.82 -0.11
C VAL A 102 0.52 -1.10 0.10
N GLU A 103 0.51 -0.09 0.95
CA GLU A 103 1.65 0.77 1.21
C GLU A 103 1.98 0.79 2.70
N LEU A 104 3.26 0.66 3.04
CA LEU A 104 3.71 0.92 4.40
C LEU A 104 4.03 2.41 4.54
N THR A 105 3.40 3.05 5.52
CA THR A 105 3.59 4.46 5.83
C THR A 105 4.11 4.64 7.24
N ARG A 106 4.82 5.75 7.50
CA ARG A 106 5.25 6.15 8.83
C ARG A 106 4.19 7.04 9.47
N LEU A 107 3.97 6.89 10.77
CA LEU A 107 3.15 7.80 11.54
C LEU A 107 3.92 9.07 11.92
N GLU A 108 3.30 10.22 11.67
CA GLU A 108 3.86 11.52 12.05
C GLU A 108 3.92 11.65 13.58
N GLY A 109 5.05 12.13 14.11
CA GLY A 109 5.24 12.32 15.55
C GLY A 109 5.56 11.05 16.33
N LEU A 110 5.53 9.87 15.71
CA LEU A 110 5.93 8.60 16.32
C LEU A 110 7.22 8.07 15.68
N ASN A 111 8.14 7.63 16.54
CA ASN A 111 9.37 6.97 16.10
C ASN A 111 9.13 5.48 15.96
N ASP A 112 9.72 4.89 14.92
CA ASP A 112 9.68 3.45 14.64
C ASP A 112 8.27 2.84 14.66
N THR A 113 7.28 3.67 14.33
CA THR A 113 5.88 3.27 14.25
C THR A 113 5.38 3.47 12.84
N TYR A 114 4.89 2.38 12.27
CA TYR A 114 4.46 2.28 10.90
C TYR A 114 3.00 1.83 10.84
N SER A 115 2.36 2.11 9.71
CA SER A 115 0.99 1.73 9.42
C SER A 115 0.92 1.10 8.05
N LEU A 116 0.22 -0.04 7.95
CA LEU A 116 -0.14 -0.60 6.67
C LEU A 116 -1.40 0.11 6.12
N ASP A 117 -1.22 0.95 5.10
CA ASP A 117 -2.31 1.56 4.33
C ASP A 117 -2.75 0.59 3.23
N ILE A 118 -4.05 0.30 3.17
CA ILE A 118 -4.65 -0.57 2.16
C ILE A 118 -5.70 0.25 1.42
N ARG A 119 -5.36 0.73 0.24
CA ARG A 119 -6.20 1.62 -0.56
C ARG A 119 -6.93 0.88 -1.66
N ARG A 120 -8.24 1.10 -1.77
CA ARG A 120 -9.04 0.66 -2.92
C ARG A 120 -8.72 1.52 -4.14
N LEU A 121 -8.21 0.91 -5.20
CA LEU A 121 -8.02 1.56 -6.50
C LEU A 121 -9.23 1.29 -7.43
N ARG A 122 -9.73 0.05 -7.42
CA ARG A 122 -10.87 -0.39 -8.24
C ARG A 122 -11.60 -1.57 -7.57
N GLY A 123 -12.79 -1.90 -8.06
CA GLY A 123 -13.65 -2.98 -7.57
C GLY A 123 -14.81 -2.43 -6.76
N ASN A 124 -15.76 -3.26 -6.33
CA ASN A 124 -16.89 -2.84 -5.50
C ASN A 124 -16.48 -2.76 -4.01
N LEU A 125 -17.29 -2.06 -3.19
CA LEU A 125 -16.98 -1.85 -1.77
C LEU A 125 -17.00 -3.15 -0.94
N ARG A 126 -17.89 -4.08 -1.28
CA ARG A 126 -18.11 -5.36 -0.58
C ARG A 126 -16.91 -6.29 -0.73
N SER A 127 -16.48 -6.54 -1.96
CA SER A 127 -15.27 -7.29 -2.30
C SER A 127 -14.00 -6.66 -1.72
N TYR A 128 -13.90 -5.33 -1.77
CA TYR A 128 -12.79 -4.62 -1.12
C TYR A 128 -12.79 -4.80 0.40
N LYS A 129 -13.95 -4.65 1.05
CA LYS A 129 -14.09 -4.83 2.50
C LYS A 129 -13.66 -6.23 2.92
N PHE A 130 -14.14 -7.26 2.22
CA PHE A 130 -13.75 -8.64 2.48
C PHE A 130 -12.23 -8.85 2.37
N LEU A 131 -11.61 -8.34 1.30
CA LEU A 131 -10.16 -8.44 1.11
C LEU A 131 -9.38 -7.65 2.16
N TYR A 132 -9.83 -6.45 2.52
CA TYR A 132 -9.23 -5.64 3.57
C TYR A 132 -9.20 -6.39 4.90
N GLU A 133 -10.35 -6.91 5.33
CA GLU A 133 -10.47 -7.69 6.58
C GLU A 133 -9.60 -8.95 6.52
N THR A 134 -9.62 -9.66 5.39
CA THR A 134 -8.81 -10.88 5.22
C THR A 134 -7.31 -10.60 5.26
N ILE A 135 -6.83 -9.57 4.57
CA ILE A 135 -5.40 -9.18 4.56
C ILE A 135 -4.99 -8.74 5.95
N ARG A 136 -5.80 -7.90 6.61
CA ARG A 136 -5.53 -7.43 7.97
C ARG A 136 -5.42 -8.59 8.95
N ASP A 137 -6.38 -9.51 8.92
CA ASP A 137 -6.44 -10.63 9.86
C ASP A 137 -5.29 -11.62 9.63
N LYS A 138 -4.89 -11.85 8.35
CA LYS A 138 -3.74 -12.73 8.02
C LYS A 138 -2.38 -12.09 8.24
N THR A 139 -2.25 -10.78 8.07
CA THR A 139 -0.98 -10.07 8.32
C THR A 139 -0.71 -9.87 9.81
N ALA A 140 -1.75 -9.92 10.66
CA ALA A 140 -1.68 -9.93 12.13
C ALA A 140 -0.57 -9.01 12.67
N LEU A 141 -0.56 -7.75 12.23
CA LEU A 141 0.46 -6.76 12.58
C LEU A 141 0.43 -6.35 14.07
N SER A 142 -0.61 -6.74 14.79
CA SER A 142 -0.82 -6.58 16.22
C SER A 142 -0.49 -7.87 17.00
N ARG A 143 0.78 -8.04 17.37
CA ARG A 143 1.20 -8.62 18.65
C ARG A 143 2.66 -8.31 18.95
#